data_AF-A0A179ER48-F1
#
_entry.id   AF-A0A179ER48-F1
#
_cell.length_a   1.000
_cell.length_b   1.000
_cell.length_c   1.000
_cell.angle_alpha   90.00
_cell.angle_beta   90.00
_cell.angle_gamma   90.00
#
_symmetry.space_group_name_H-M   'P 1'
#
loop_
_entity.id
_entity.type
_entity.pdbx_description
1 polymer ?
#
loop_
_entity_poly.entity_id
_entity_poly.type
_entity_poly.pdbx_seq_one_letter_code
_entity_poly.pdbx_strand_id
1 'polypeptide(L)'
;MKDFVKTVIRNFSKQYRQQTLPEDLHTQVTNLFHKEKKKYSWRRFRNRATQSALALALTFILAVNLFPGVGEAASVLPGFDKLVQLVTLQTLTAKKEASEIAIDVPKIETATPTKVATALNKKYLKEAQAEFQQVKKQFFDGSRVSVTGDFEKVVDDSRFLVVKRTLTQIQGSSATTTQYDTIDKKLNIVVSLPLIFKNEDYLSVISEEIKQQMNEQMKADTNQIYWSEAADQPTDVQPFKQIKPNQTFYINAKHQLIITFAQGEIAPYYMGTPEFVIPTKIIKQQLASPNYLSN
;
A
#
# COMPACT_ATOMS: atom_id res chain seq x y z
N MET A 1 36.05 42.23 -11.09
CA MET A 1 35.17 41.03 -11.14
C MET A 1 33.70 41.37 -11.49
N LYS A 2 33.08 42.39 -10.89
CA LYS A 2 31.69 42.80 -11.21
C LYS A 2 31.48 43.29 -12.66
N ASP A 3 32.48 43.95 -13.26
CA ASP A 3 32.36 44.46 -14.65
C ASP A 3 32.51 43.38 -15.73
N PHE A 4 33.26 42.32 -15.44
CA PHE A 4 33.36 41.14 -16.31
C PHE A 4 32.01 40.42 -16.40
N VAL A 5 31.36 40.18 -15.25
CA VAL A 5 30.05 39.53 -15.18
C VAL A 5 28.98 40.35 -15.91
N LYS A 6 28.97 41.69 -15.73
CA LYS A 6 28.05 42.58 -16.48
C LYS A 6 28.26 42.52 -18.00
N THR A 7 29.51 42.43 -18.45
CA THR A 7 29.85 42.38 -19.87
C THR A 7 29.45 41.04 -20.50
N VAL A 8 29.70 39.94 -19.79
CA VAL A 8 29.29 38.59 -20.21
C VAL A 8 27.77 38.49 -20.32
N ILE A 9 27.01 38.95 -19.32
CA ILE A 9 25.54 38.95 -19.34
C ILE A 9 25.00 39.79 -20.51
N ARG A 10 25.61 40.94 -20.78
CA ARG A 10 25.19 41.83 -21.88
C ARG A 10 25.41 41.18 -23.25
N ASN A 11 26.52 40.47 -23.44
CA ASN A 11 26.82 39.75 -24.67
C ASN A 11 25.91 38.55 -24.89
N PHE A 12 25.63 37.75 -23.85
CA PHE A 12 24.67 36.64 -23.91
C PHE A 12 23.25 37.13 -24.24
N SER A 13 22.80 38.23 -23.63
CA SER A 13 21.50 38.84 -23.92
C SER A 13 21.39 39.31 -25.38
N LYS A 14 22.49 39.82 -25.96
CA LYS A 14 22.53 40.27 -27.36
C LYS A 14 22.44 39.10 -28.34
N GLN A 15 23.15 37.99 -28.07
CA GLN A 15 23.05 36.76 -28.86
C GLN A 15 21.67 36.10 -28.76
N TYR A 16 21.06 36.09 -27.58
CA TYR A 16 19.73 35.49 -27.37
C TYR A 16 18.63 36.25 -28.12
N ARG A 17 18.75 37.57 -28.24
CA ARG A 17 17.79 38.42 -28.97
C ARG A 17 17.92 38.35 -30.49
N GLN A 18 19.00 37.76 -31.03
CA GLN A 18 19.26 37.67 -32.46
C GLN A 18 18.88 36.31 -33.07
N GLN A 19 18.43 35.35 -32.25
CA GLN A 19 17.93 34.08 -32.76
C GLN A 19 16.50 34.24 -33.29
N THR A 20 16.29 33.92 -34.57
CA THR A 20 14.96 33.83 -35.16
C THR A 20 14.24 32.60 -34.59
N LEU A 21 13.05 32.81 -34.03
CA LEU A 21 12.23 31.70 -33.54
C LEU A 21 11.90 30.76 -34.72
N PRO A 22 12.08 29.43 -34.58
CA PRO A 22 11.63 28.47 -35.59
C PRO A 22 10.12 28.61 -35.81
N GLU A 23 9.67 28.58 -37.07
CA GLU A 23 8.24 28.73 -37.41
C GLU A 23 7.33 27.68 -36.75
N ASP A 24 7.86 26.48 -36.45
CA ASP A 24 7.10 25.38 -35.85
C ASP A 24 7.19 25.32 -34.32
N LEU A 25 7.86 26.28 -33.69
CA LEU A 25 8.13 26.27 -32.24
C LEU A 25 6.83 26.21 -31.43
N HIS A 26 5.79 26.92 -31.88
CA HIS A 26 4.50 26.90 -31.21
C HIS A 26 3.88 25.48 -31.24
N THR A 27 4.00 24.78 -32.36
CA THR A 27 3.45 23.42 -32.55
C THR A 27 4.25 22.37 -31.79
N GLN A 28 5.59 22.48 -31.78
CA GLN A 28 6.44 21.59 -30.99
C GLN A 28 6.24 21.82 -29.48
N VAL A 29 6.19 23.07 -29.03
CA VAL A 29 5.98 23.42 -27.61
C VAL A 29 4.59 23.00 -27.16
N THR A 30 3.54 23.22 -27.96
CA THR A 30 2.17 22.77 -27.59
C THR A 30 2.02 21.26 -27.58
N ASN A 31 2.64 20.53 -28.53
CA ASN A 31 2.62 19.06 -28.53
C ASN A 31 3.42 18.47 -27.37
N LEU A 32 4.59 19.04 -27.04
CA LEU A 32 5.36 18.65 -25.87
C LEU A 32 4.60 18.99 -24.59
N PHE A 33 3.97 20.17 -24.50
CA PHE A 33 3.17 20.59 -23.36
C PHE A 33 1.91 19.74 -23.19
N HIS A 34 1.26 19.28 -24.26
CA HIS A 34 0.11 18.36 -24.18
C HIS A 34 0.51 16.93 -23.82
N LYS A 35 1.64 16.44 -24.33
CA LYS A 35 2.20 15.13 -23.96
C LYS A 35 2.68 15.11 -22.51
N GLU A 36 3.32 16.19 -22.06
CA GLU A 36 3.67 16.46 -20.66
C GLU A 36 2.43 16.64 -19.79
N LYS A 37 1.42 17.42 -20.20
CA LYS A 37 0.18 17.66 -19.43
C LYS A 37 -0.65 16.39 -19.24
N LYS A 38 -0.71 15.48 -20.22
CA LYS A 38 -1.33 14.14 -20.06
C LYS A 38 -0.53 13.23 -19.13
N LYS A 39 0.81 13.20 -19.23
CA LYS A 39 1.68 12.48 -18.28
C LYS A 39 1.62 13.07 -16.87
N TYR A 40 1.51 14.39 -16.74
CA TYR A 40 1.48 15.15 -15.51
C TYR A 40 0.11 15.08 -14.82
N SER A 41 -1.01 15.11 -15.56
CA SER A 41 -2.35 14.92 -14.97
C SER A 41 -2.56 13.48 -14.50
N TRP A 42 -2.05 12.49 -15.23
CA TRP A 42 -2.12 11.08 -14.84
C TRP A 42 -1.18 10.75 -13.67
N ARG A 43 0.06 11.27 -13.68
CA ARG A 43 0.96 11.23 -12.50
C ARG A 43 0.40 12.01 -11.32
N ARG A 44 -0.28 13.15 -11.51
CA ARG A 44 -0.88 13.94 -10.41
C ARG A 44 -2.16 13.31 -9.86
N PHE A 45 -2.94 12.57 -10.66
CA PHE A 45 -4.07 11.79 -10.16
C PHE A 45 -3.58 10.59 -9.32
N ARG A 46 -2.58 9.85 -9.81
CA ARG A 46 -1.95 8.74 -9.08
C ARG A 46 -1.10 9.20 -7.88
N ASN A 47 -0.40 10.34 -8.00
CA ASN A 47 0.44 10.89 -6.95
C ASN A 47 -0.34 11.71 -5.92
N ARG A 48 -1.50 12.29 -6.25
CA ARG A 48 -2.36 12.90 -5.22
C ARG A 48 -3.09 11.85 -4.41
N ALA A 49 -3.56 10.76 -5.02
CA ALA A 49 -4.11 9.64 -4.28
C ALA A 49 -3.05 8.96 -3.39
N THR A 50 -1.81 8.77 -3.89
CA THR A 50 -0.74 8.16 -3.09
C THR A 50 -0.10 9.11 -2.09
N GLN A 51 0.06 10.41 -2.35
CA GLN A 51 0.59 11.38 -1.38
C GLN A 51 -0.44 11.80 -0.32
N SER A 52 -1.73 11.90 -0.67
CA SER A 52 -2.78 12.14 0.34
C SER A 52 -3.05 10.89 1.17
N ALA A 53 -3.01 9.69 0.58
CA ALA A 53 -3.11 8.44 1.33
C ALA A 53 -1.88 8.18 2.21
N LEU A 54 -0.65 8.49 1.77
CA LEU A 54 0.55 8.36 2.62
C LEU A 54 0.50 9.32 3.80
N ALA A 55 0.15 10.59 3.60
CA ALA A 55 0.05 11.55 4.71
C ALA A 55 -1.15 11.22 5.64
N LEU A 56 -2.31 10.82 5.12
CA LEU A 56 -3.46 10.43 5.94
C LEU A 56 -3.27 9.09 6.65
N ALA A 57 -2.62 8.11 6.01
CA ALA A 57 -2.29 6.83 6.64
C ALA A 57 -1.19 7.03 7.68
N LEU A 58 -0.12 7.79 7.41
CA LEU A 58 0.90 8.10 8.40
C LEU A 58 0.33 8.91 9.57
N THR A 59 -0.48 9.94 9.32
CA THR A 59 -1.13 10.72 10.41
C THR A 59 -2.18 9.91 11.16
N PHE A 60 -2.87 8.94 10.54
CA PHE A 60 -3.81 8.06 11.23
C PHE A 60 -3.12 6.90 11.97
N ILE A 61 -2.05 6.32 11.42
CA ILE A 61 -1.18 5.33 12.08
C ILE A 61 -0.49 5.99 13.30
N LEU A 62 -0.05 7.23 13.15
CA LEU A 62 0.39 8.08 14.25
C LEU A 62 -0.77 8.37 15.20
N ALA A 63 -1.98 8.71 14.75
CA ALA A 63 -3.12 8.94 15.66
C ALA A 63 -3.56 7.69 16.44
N VAL A 64 -3.47 6.48 15.87
CA VAL A 64 -3.82 5.24 16.57
C VAL A 64 -2.72 4.85 17.58
N ASN A 65 -1.45 5.21 17.34
CA ASN A 65 -0.31 4.87 18.20
C ASN A 65 0.23 6.03 19.08
N LEU A 66 -0.13 7.29 18.83
CA LEU A 66 0.31 8.49 19.54
C LEU A 66 -0.80 9.15 20.37
N PHE A 67 -1.83 8.42 20.80
CA PHE A 67 -2.53 8.85 22.02
C PHE A 67 -1.69 8.38 23.21
N PRO A 68 -0.82 9.22 23.78
CA PRO A 68 0.12 8.82 24.80
C PRO A 68 -0.60 8.92 26.15
N GLY A 69 -0.71 7.79 26.83
CA GLY A 69 -0.34 7.78 28.24
C GLY A 69 1.10 7.26 28.28
N VAL A 70 2.09 8.15 28.29
CA VAL A 70 3.47 7.77 28.64
C VAL A 70 3.55 7.77 30.15
N GLY A 71 3.92 6.64 30.72
CA GLY A 71 4.18 6.47 32.14
C GLY A 71 3.55 5.20 32.68
N GLU A 72 4.39 4.22 33.00
CA GLU A 72 4.11 3.12 33.95
C GLU A 72 2.82 2.33 33.74
N ALA A 73 2.96 1.20 33.03
CA ALA A 73 2.76 -0.11 33.65
C ALA A 73 2.86 -1.17 32.55
N ALA A 74 3.92 -1.99 32.64
CA ALA A 74 3.77 -3.41 32.36
C ALA A 74 2.76 -3.98 33.38
N SER A 75 1.48 -3.70 33.20
CA SER A 75 0.43 -4.54 33.74
C SER A 75 0.08 -5.47 32.61
N VAL A 76 0.45 -6.74 32.78
CA VAL A 76 -0.16 -7.86 32.06
C VAL A 76 -1.66 -7.64 32.19
N LEU A 77 -2.31 -7.10 31.15
CA LEU A 77 -3.76 -6.90 31.15
C LEU A 77 -4.38 -8.20 30.67
N PRO A 78 -5.02 -8.98 31.57
CA PRO A 78 -5.76 -10.15 31.15
C PRO A 78 -7.06 -9.66 30.50
N GLY A 79 -7.24 -9.89 29.19
CA GLY A 79 -8.51 -9.54 28.56
C GLY A 79 -8.59 -9.66 27.03
N PHE A 80 -7.49 -9.42 26.29
CA PHE A 80 -7.50 -9.60 24.83
C PHE A 80 -7.41 -11.08 24.41
N ASP A 81 -6.95 -11.95 25.32
CA ASP A 81 -6.76 -13.39 25.07
C ASP A 81 -8.09 -14.18 25.14
N LYS A 82 -9.14 -13.60 25.72
CA LYS A 82 -10.44 -14.27 25.90
C LYS A 82 -11.39 -13.87 24.78
N LEU A 83 -11.56 -14.80 23.83
CA LEU A 83 -12.50 -14.79 22.71
C LEU A 83 -12.50 -13.49 21.89
N VAL A 84 -11.76 -13.50 20.78
CA VAL A 84 -11.87 -12.45 19.75
C VAL A 84 -12.75 -12.95 18.61
N GLN A 85 -13.94 -12.37 18.49
CA GLN A 85 -14.85 -12.65 17.39
C GLN A 85 -14.67 -11.60 16.29
N LEU A 86 -14.69 -12.05 15.04
CA LEU A 86 -14.76 -11.18 13.88
C LEU A 86 -16.13 -11.40 13.25
N VAL A 87 -16.97 -10.37 13.31
CA VAL A 87 -18.37 -10.42 12.86
C VAL A 87 -18.66 -9.28 11.88
N THR A 88 -19.74 -9.41 11.10
CA THR A 88 -20.18 -8.33 10.20
C THR A 88 -20.94 -7.29 11.01
N LEU A 89 -20.43 -6.05 11.05
CA LEU A 89 -21.14 -4.92 11.65
C LEU A 89 -22.38 -4.56 10.85
N GLN A 90 -22.19 -4.41 9.54
CA GLN A 90 -23.21 -4.06 8.57
C GLN A 90 -22.66 -4.36 7.17
N THR A 91 -23.57 -4.56 6.22
CA THR A 91 -23.24 -4.65 4.79
C THR A 91 -23.67 -3.36 4.12
N LEU A 92 -22.75 -2.70 3.42
CA LEU A 92 -23.06 -1.54 2.59
C LEU A 92 -23.45 -2.02 1.19
N THR A 93 -24.73 -1.86 0.83
CA THR A 93 -25.28 -2.36 -0.44
C THR A 93 -25.85 -1.27 -1.34
N ALA A 94 -25.69 -1.43 -2.65
CA ALA A 94 -26.40 -0.65 -3.65
C ALA A 94 -26.64 -1.51 -4.90
N LYS A 95 -27.83 -1.38 -5.51
CA LYS A 95 -28.17 -2.11 -6.73
C LYS A 95 -28.84 -1.19 -7.73
N LYS A 96 -28.41 -1.25 -8.99
CA LYS A 96 -29.02 -0.52 -10.11
C LYS A 96 -28.79 -1.32 -11.40
N GLU A 97 -29.87 -1.68 -12.09
CA GLU A 97 -29.82 -2.47 -13.33
C GLU A 97 -28.95 -3.73 -13.16
N ALA A 98 -27.87 -3.86 -13.94
CA ALA A 98 -26.93 -4.98 -13.92
C ALA A 98 -25.67 -4.72 -13.07
N SER A 99 -25.70 -3.72 -12.19
CA SER A 99 -24.60 -3.35 -11.28
C SER A 99 -25.00 -3.54 -9.82
N GLU A 100 -24.07 -4.03 -9.01
CA GLU A 100 -24.28 -4.38 -7.59
C GLU A 100 -23.04 -4.07 -6.75
N ILE A 101 -23.25 -3.46 -5.58
CA ILE A 101 -22.24 -3.29 -4.54
C ILE A 101 -22.71 -4.05 -3.32
N ALA A 102 -21.84 -4.85 -2.73
CA ALA A 102 -22.01 -5.42 -1.40
C ALA A 102 -20.65 -5.41 -0.68
N ILE A 103 -20.49 -4.56 0.34
CA ILE A 103 -19.24 -4.46 1.11
C ILE A 103 -19.55 -4.76 2.58
N ASP A 104 -19.04 -5.89 3.06
CA ASP A 104 -19.16 -6.28 4.47
C ASP A 104 -18.17 -5.51 5.32
N VAL A 105 -18.68 -4.85 6.37
CA VAL A 105 -17.86 -4.07 7.31
C VAL A 105 -17.50 -4.96 8.51
N PRO A 106 -16.21 -5.28 8.73
CA PRO A 106 -15.83 -6.09 9.88
C PRO A 106 -15.96 -5.34 11.20
N LYS A 107 -16.25 -6.10 12.24
CA LYS A 107 -16.18 -5.69 13.65
C LYS A 107 -15.43 -6.74 14.45
N ILE A 108 -14.41 -6.29 15.16
CA ILE A 108 -13.72 -7.06 16.18
C ILE A 108 -14.51 -6.89 17.48
N GLU A 109 -15.04 -8.00 18.00
CA GLU A 109 -15.67 -8.09 19.30
C GLU A 109 -14.76 -8.83 20.27
N THR A 110 -14.62 -8.27 21.47
CA THR A 110 -13.80 -8.80 22.55
C THR A 110 -14.66 -8.90 23.80
N ALA A 111 -14.38 -9.87 24.68
CA ALA A 111 -15.13 -10.05 25.93
C ALA A 111 -15.20 -8.76 26.77
N THR A 112 -14.11 -7.98 26.77
CA THR A 112 -14.06 -6.63 27.33
C THR A 112 -13.66 -5.66 26.23
N PRO A 113 -14.35 -4.51 26.04
CA PRO A 113 -13.99 -3.52 25.03
C PRO A 113 -12.54 -3.04 25.17
N THR A 114 -11.79 -3.04 24.07
CA THR A 114 -10.40 -2.60 24.05
C THR A 114 -10.21 -1.37 23.17
N LYS A 115 -9.18 -0.57 23.46
CA LYS A 115 -8.84 0.61 22.65
C LYS A 115 -8.50 0.22 21.22
N VAL A 116 -7.77 -0.88 21.03
CA VAL A 116 -7.41 -1.40 19.70
C VAL A 116 -8.64 -1.83 18.90
N ALA A 117 -9.53 -2.66 19.48
CA ALA A 117 -10.74 -3.08 18.79
C ALA A 117 -11.63 -1.88 18.44
N THR A 118 -11.77 -0.92 19.35
CA THR A 118 -12.54 0.32 19.11
C THR A 118 -11.95 1.14 17.97
N ALA A 119 -10.63 1.31 17.93
CA ALA A 119 -9.95 2.06 16.89
C ALA A 119 -10.07 1.37 15.52
N LEU A 120 -9.88 0.04 15.47
CA LEU A 120 -10.01 -0.75 14.25
C LEU A 120 -11.46 -0.77 13.72
N ASN A 121 -12.45 -0.96 14.60
CA ASN A 121 -13.86 -0.93 14.18
C ASN A 121 -14.23 0.43 13.57
N LYS A 122 -13.73 1.53 14.14
CA LYS A 122 -13.92 2.88 13.58
C LYS A 122 -13.19 3.04 12.24
N LYS A 123 -11.97 2.51 12.12
CA LYS A 123 -11.19 2.48 10.86
C LYS A 123 -11.94 1.74 9.77
N TYR A 124 -12.40 0.52 10.05
CA TYR A 124 -13.12 -0.33 9.10
C TYR A 124 -14.39 0.32 8.58
N LEU A 125 -15.22 0.87 9.46
CA LEU A 125 -16.43 1.58 9.06
C LEU A 125 -16.11 2.78 8.15
N LYS A 126 -15.10 3.58 8.52
CA LYS A 126 -14.71 4.77 7.74
C LYS A 126 -14.16 4.40 6.36
N GLU A 127 -13.30 3.39 6.28
CA GLU A 127 -12.71 2.91 5.03
C GLU A 127 -13.79 2.32 4.10
N ALA A 128 -14.65 1.44 4.62
CA ALA A 128 -15.74 0.85 3.84
C ALA A 128 -16.73 1.91 3.34
N GLN A 129 -17.05 2.93 4.15
CA GLN A 129 -17.86 4.06 3.70
C GLN A 129 -17.18 4.84 2.57
N ALA A 130 -15.87 5.08 2.65
CA ALA A 130 -15.14 5.79 1.60
C ALA A 130 -15.10 4.98 0.29
N GLU A 131 -14.82 3.67 0.37
CA GLU A 131 -14.82 2.73 -0.75
C GLU A 131 -16.21 2.66 -1.40
N PHE A 132 -17.26 2.49 -0.59
CA PHE A 132 -18.64 2.48 -1.06
C PHE A 132 -19.00 3.76 -1.82
N GLN A 133 -18.64 4.93 -1.29
CA GLN A 133 -18.90 6.21 -1.97
C GLN A 133 -18.07 6.39 -3.24
N GLN A 134 -16.84 5.88 -3.29
CA GLN A 134 -16.00 5.92 -4.48
C GLN A 134 -16.60 5.06 -5.59
N VAL A 135 -16.97 3.82 -5.27
CA VAL A 135 -17.58 2.88 -6.22
C VAL A 135 -18.95 3.39 -6.65
N LYS A 136 -19.78 3.88 -5.73
CA LYS A 136 -21.10 4.45 -6.04
C LYS A 136 -21.03 5.64 -7.00
N LYS A 137 -19.92 6.38 -7.08
CA LYS A 137 -19.75 7.42 -8.12
C LYS A 137 -19.57 6.83 -9.52
N GLN A 138 -18.92 5.67 -9.62
CA GLN A 138 -18.76 4.91 -10.87
C GLN A 138 -20.09 4.30 -11.32
N PHE A 139 -21.01 4.02 -10.39
CA PHE A 139 -22.36 3.48 -10.70
C PHE A 139 -23.22 4.37 -11.61
N PHE A 140 -22.88 5.65 -11.77
CA PHE A 140 -23.67 6.61 -12.56
C PHE A 140 -23.17 6.82 -13.99
N ASP A 141 -22.12 6.12 -14.43
CA ASP A 141 -21.57 6.25 -15.78
C ASP A 141 -22.14 5.26 -16.82
N GLY A 142 -23.04 4.36 -16.40
CA GLY A 142 -23.67 3.34 -17.26
C GLY A 142 -22.88 2.04 -17.41
N SER A 143 -21.75 1.89 -16.71
CA SER A 143 -20.97 0.65 -16.73
C SER A 143 -21.57 -0.46 -15.86
N ARG A 144 -21.47 -1.71 -16.34
CA ARG A 144 -21.80 -2.92 -15.57
C ARG A 144 -20.65 -3.21 -14.62
N VAL A 145 -20.87 -2.97 -13.33
CA VAL A 145 -19.86 -3.12 -12.28
C VAL A 145 -20.45 -3.95 -11.15
N SER A 146 -19.73 -5.00 -10.76
CA SER A 146 -19.98 -5.74 -9.52
C SER A 146 -18.84 -5.45 -8.54
N VAL A 147 -19.15 -5.00 -7.33
CA VAL A 147 -18.16 -4.83 -6.27
C VAL A 147 -18.57 -5.63 -5.05
N THR A 148 -17.68 -6.51 -4.61
CA THR A 148 -17.82 -7.33 -3.41
C THR A 148 -16.67 -7.02 -2.46
N GLY A 149 -17.00 -6.69 -1.21
CA GLY A 149 -16.05 -6.52 -0.13
C GLY A 149 -16.27 -7.59 0.94
N ASP A 150 -15.23 -8.36 1.27
CA ASP A 150 -15.25 -9.42 2.27
C ASP A 150 -14.12 -9.26 3.29
N PHE A 151 -14.17 -10.07 4.34
CA PHE A 151 -13.12 -10.12 5.35
C PHE A 151 -13.00 -11.52 5.97
N GLU A 152 -11.80 -11.82 6.47
CA GLU A 152 -11.52 -13.08 7.17
C GLU A 152 -10.41 -12.90 8.24
N LYS A 153 -10.39 -13.80 9.24
CA LYS A 153 -9.25 -13.95 10.14
C LYS A 153 -8.29 -14.96 9.53
N VAL A 154 -7.14 -14.50 9.03
CA VAL A 154 -6.12 -15.39 8.45
C VAL A 154 -5.13 -15.92 9.50
N VAL A 155 -5.02 -15.24 10.64
CA VAL A 155 -4.28 -15.71 11.82
C VAL A 155 -5.06 -15.32 13.07
N ASP A 156 -5.19 -16.25 14.01
CA ASP A 156 -5.81 -16.03 15.31
C ASP A 156 -5.20 -16.98 16.34
N ASP A 157 -4.05 -16.60 16.90
CA ASP A 157 -3.33 -17.38 17.91
C ASP A 157 -3.11 -16.59 19.21
N SER A 158 -2.40 -17.16 20.19
CA SER A 158 -2.15 -16.52 21.49
C SER A 158 -1.43 -15.16 21.44
N ARG A 159 -0.82 -14.81 20.30
CA ARG A 159 -0.04 -13.60 20.12
C ARG A 159 -0.60 -12.72 19.01
N PHE A 160 -0.92 -13.26 17.84
CA PHE A 160 -1.33 -12.48 16.69
C PHE A 160 -2.79 -12.72 16.32
N LEU A 161 -3.46 -11.63 15.95
CA LEU A 161 -4.69 -11.64 15.15
C LEU A 161 -4.39 -10.90 13.86
N VAL A 162 -4.67 -11.52 12.72
CA VAL A 162 -4.55 -10.86 11.41
C VAL A 162 -5.90 -10.88 10.74
N VAL A 163 -6.44 -9.69 10.50
CA VAL A 163 -7.68 -9.48 9.75
C VAL A 163 -7.30 -9.12 8.32
N LYS A 164 -7.73 -9.95 7.38
CA LYS A 164 -7.64 -9.68 5.95
C LYS A 164 -8.97 -9.12 5.47
N ARG A 165 -8.92 -8.07 4.66
CA ARG A 165 -10.09 -7.47 4.00
C ARG A 165 -9.84 -7.44 2.50
N THR A 166 -10.78 -7.94 1.73
CA THR A 166 -10.67 -8.01 0.27
C THR A 166 -11.74 -7.13 -0.34
N LEU A 167 -11.38 -6.36 -1.36
CA LEU A 167 -12.33 -5.67 -2.22
C LEU A 167 -12.10 -6.14 -3.66
N THR A 168 -13.10 -6.80 -4.23
CA THR A 168 -13.09 -7.28 -5.62
C THR A 168 -14.05 -6.44 -6.45
N GLN A 169 -13.54 -5.88 -7.54
CA GLN A 169 -14.31 -5.14 -8.52
C GLN A 169 -14.25 -5.86 -9.86
N ILE A 170 -15.41 -6.15 -10.45
CA ILE A 170 -15.56 -6.80 -11.74
C ILE A 170 -16.16 -5.79 -12.72
N GLN A 171 -15.38 -5.45 -13.75
CA GLN A 171 -15.78 -4.59 -14.86
C GLN A 171 -15.09 -5.11 -16.14
N GLY A 172 -15.66 -6.14 -16.76
CA GLY A 172 -15.05 -6.88 -17.87
C GLY A 172 -13.89 -7.81 -17.46
N SER A 173 -13.06 -7.37 -16.51
CA SER A 173 -12.09 -8.19 -15.78
C SER A 173 -12.24 -7.98 -14.27
N SER A 174 -11.68 -8.88 -13.47
CA SER A 174 -11.65 -8.78 -12.01
C SER A 174 -10.38 -8.07 -11.54
N ALA A 175 -10.53 -7.09 -10.66
CA ALA A 175 -9.44 -6.46 -9.92
C ALA A 175 -9.69 -6.65 -8.43
N THR A 176 -8.70 -7.20 -7.73
CA THR A 176 -8.78 -7.48 -6.29
C THR A 176 -7.75 -6.67 -5.53
N THR A 177 -8.21 -5.94 -4.51
CA THR A 177 -7.36 -5.23 -3.55
C THR A 177 -7.47 -5.91 -2.19
N THR A 178 -6.35 -6.23 -1.59
CA THR A 178 -6.29 -6.87 -0.26
C THR A 178 -5.60 -5.94 0.73
N GLN A 179 -6.20 -5.81 1.91
CA GLN A 179 -5.62 -5.11 3.06
C GLN A 179 -5.48 -6.07 4.24
N TYR A 180 -4.44 -5.86 5.03
CA TYR A 180 -4.17 -6.63 6.23
C TYR A 180 -3.99 -5.69 7.42
N ASP A 181 -4.61 -6.05 8.53
CA ASP A 181 -4.39 -5.41 9.83
C ASP A 181 -3.90 -6.48 10.80
N THR A 182 -2.64 -6.36 11.24
CA THR A 182 -2.02 -7.27 12.20
C THR A 182 -2.09 -6.67 13.60
N ILE A 183 -2.65 -7.40 14.56
CA ILE A 183 -2.74 -7.04 15.97
C ILE A 183 -1.83 -7.95 16.77
N ASP A 184 -0.92 -7.35 17.55
CA ASP A 184 -0.19 -8.06 18.61
C ASP A 184 -1.03 -7.99 19.88
N LYS A 185 -1.66 -9.12 20.24
CA LYS A 185 -2.57 -9.25 21.39
C LYS A 185 -1.86 -9.04 22.73
N LYS A 186 -0.56 -9.38 22.81
CA LYS A 186 0.23 -9.25 24.04
C LYS A 186 0.62 -7.79 24.29
N LEU A 187 0.96 -7.08 23.22
CA LEU A 187 1.30 -5.65 23.28
C LEU A 187 0.05 -4.75 23.20
N ASN A 188 -1.10 -5.30 22.79
CA ASN A 188 -2.35 -4.57 22.56
C ASN A 188 -2.13 -3.37 21.62
N ILE A 189 -1.51 -3.63 20.46
CA ILE A 189 -1.23 -2.65 19.41
C ILE A 189 -1.60 -3.18 18.02
N VAL A 190 -1.86 -2.26 17.09
CA VAL A 190 -1.89 -2.57 15.65
C VAL A 190 -0.47 -2.41 15.11
N VAL A 191 0.09 -3.50 14.61
CA VAL A 191 1.47 -3.57 14.13
C VAL A 191 1.56 -2.86 12.78
N SER A 192 2.50 -1.93 12.66
CA SER A 192 2.93 -1.39 11.37
C SER A 192 4.30 -1.95 11.01
N LEU A 193 4.62 -1.99 9.71
CA LEU A 193 5.87 -2.56 9.23
C LEU A 193 7.11 -1.91 9.90
N PRO A 194 7.20 -0.57 10.03
CA PRO A 194 8.35 0.06 10.69
C PRO A 194 8.50 -0.32 12.17
N LEU A 195 7.41 -0.59 12.89
CA LEU A 195 7.48 -0.94 14.32
C LEU A 195 8.18 -2.27 14.59
N ILE A 196 8.32 -3.12 13.58
CA ILE A 196 9.03 -4.41 13.68
C ILE A 196 10.56 -4.19 13.70
N PHE A 197 11.04 -3.05 13.22
CA PHE A 197 12.45 -2.80 12.93
C PHE A 197 13.02 -1.62 13.73
N LYS A 198 14.36 -1.59 13.87
CA LYS A 198 15.08 -0.53 14.61
C LYS A 198 15.10 0.81 13.89
N ASN A 199 15.19 0.77 12.57
CA ASN A 199 15.39 1.92 11.67
C ASN A 199 14.94 1.53 10.25
N GLU A 200 15.17 2.36 9.24
CA GLU A 200 14.73 2.12 7.85
C GLU A 200 15.60 1.12 7.06
N ASP A 201 16.65 0.53 7.66
CA ASP A 201 17.55 -0.41 6.96
C ASP A 201 16.82 -1.69 6.50
N TYR A 202 15.66 -2.02 7.08
CA TYR A 202 14.84 -3.13 6.60
C TYR A 202 14.37 -2.94 5.15
N LEU A 203 14.24 -1.70 4.68
CA LEU A 203 13.74 -1.43 3.33
C LEU A 203 14.67 -2.03 2.28
N SER A 204 15.97 -1.84 2.42
CA SER A 204 16.95 -2.41 1.48
C SER A 204 17.04 -3.92 1.64
N VAL A 205 17.20 -4.41 2.88
CA VAL A 205 17.36 -5.86 3.16
C VAL A 205 16.18 -6.68 2.65
N ILE A 206 14.94 -6.24 2.91
CA ILE A 206 13.74 -6.94 2.42
C ILE A 206 13.62 -6.86 0.90
N SER A 207 13.96 -5.70 0.30
CA SER A 207 13.85 -5.54 -1.14
C SER A 207 14.83 -6.40 -1.91
N GLU A 208 16.06 -6.55 -1.41
CA GLU A 208 17.06 -7.44 -2.01
C GLU A 208 16.64 -8.91 -1.90
N GLU A 209 16.09 -9.32 -0.74
CA GLU A 209 15.53 -10.66 -0.59
C GLU A 209 14.37 -10.93 -1.56
N ILE A 210 13.45 -9.98 -1.73
CA ILE A 210 12.34 -10.10 -2.69
C ILE A 210 12.87 -10.23 -4.13
N LYS A 211 13.85 -9.42 -4.53
CA LYS A 211 14.48 -9.52 -5.85
C LYS A 211 15.11 -10.90 -6.06
N GLN A 212 15.79 -11.44 -5.04
CA GLN A 212 16.35 -12.78 -5.09
C GLN A 212 15.24 -13.82 -5.30
N GLN A 213 14.19 -13.81 -4.49
CA GLN A 213 13.06 -14.74 -4.60
C GLN A 213 12.35 -14.64 -5.96
N MET A 214 12.13 -13.42 -6.49
CA MET A 214 11.56 -13.22 -7.84
C MET A 214 12.40 -13.95 -8.89
N ASN A 215 13.72 -13.74 -8.87
CA ASN A 215 14.63 -14.37 -9.84
C ASN A 215 14.67 -15.90 -9.69
N GLU A 216 14.65 -16.42 -8.47
CA GLU A 216 14.61 -17.86 -8.21
C GLU A 216 13.31 -18.49 -8.71
N GLN A 217 12.16 -17.86 -8.44
CA GLN A 217 10.86 -18.33 -8.90
C GLN A 217 10.76 -18.32 -10.43
N MET A 218 11.23 -17.27 -11.11
CA MET A 218 11.24 -17.18 -12.58
C MET A 218 12.18 -18.22 -13.23
N LYS A 219 13.28 -18.59 -12.55
CA LYS A 219 14.17 -19.65 -13.01
C LYS A 219 13.57 -21.04 -12.83
N ALA A 220 12.79 -21.24 -11.77
CA ALA A 220 12.18 -22.51 -11.44
C ALA A 220 10.91 -22.80 -12.26
N ASP A 221 10.16 -21.76 -12.65
CA ASP A 221 8.91 -21.88 -13.39
C ASP A 221 8.77 -20.72 -14.39
N THR A 222 8.67 -21.06 -15.68
CA THR A 222 8.54 -20.10 -16.78
C THR A 222 7.20 -19.35 -16.77
N ASN A 223 6.20 -19.84 -16.02
CA ASN A 223 4.91 -19.16 -15.85
C ASN A 223 4.96 -18.11 -14.74
N GLN A 224 6.00 -18.10 -13.91
CA GLN A 224 6.22 -17.04 -12.93
C GLN A 224 6.87 -15.86 -13.65
N ILE A 225 6.16 -14.73 -13.72
CA ILE A 225 6.68 -13.51 -14.35
C ILE A 225 6.60 -12.36 -13.37
N TYR A 226 7.75 -11.73 -13.15
CA TYR A 226 7.87 -10.52 -12.37
C TYR A 226 8.55 -9.42 -13.16
N TRP A 227 8.25 -8.18 -12.81
CA TRP A 227 8.94 -7.00 -13.29
C TRP A 227 10.33 -6.91 -12.59
N SER A 228 11.27 -7.80 -12.92
CA SER A 228 12.66 -7.79 -12.40
C SER A 228 13.67 -7.10 -13.33
N GLU A 229 14.73 -6.50 -12.78
CA GLU A 229 15.76 -5.80 -13.57
C GLU A 229 16.51 -6.71 -14.56
N ALA A 230 16.48 -8.02 -14.35
CA ALA A 230 17.16 -9.01 -15.18
C ALA A 230 16.30 -9.55 -16.34
N ALA A 231 15.01 -9.19 -16.42
CA ALA A 231 14.08 -9.70 -17.42
C ALA A 231 13.89 -8.73 -18.59
N ASP A 232 13.71 -9.27 -19.80
CA ASP A 232 13.25 -8.52 -20.97
C ASP A 232 11.79 -8.09 -20.74
N GLN A 233 11.63 -6.90 -20.15
CA GLN A 233 10.32 -6.36 -19.81
C GLN A 233 9.71 -5.50 -20.91
N PRO A 234 8.37 -5.39 -20.97
CA PRO A 234 7.71 -4.36 -21.75
C PRO A 234 8.26 -2.97 -21.41
N THR A 235 8.42 -2.13 -22.44
CA THR A 235 9.03 -0.79 -22.27
C THR A 235 8.22 0.18 -21.40
N ASP A 236 6.96 -0.16 -21.11
CA ASP A 236 6.02 0.62 -20.32
C ASP A 236 5.94 0.23 -18.84
N VAL A 237 6.61 -0.86 -18.44
CA VAL A 237 6.71 -1.27 -17.03
C VAL A 237 8.06 -0.87 -16.43
N GLN A 238 8.07 -0.62 -15.12
CA GLN A 238 9.28 -0.32 -14.37
C GLN A 238 9.61 -1.53 -13.50
N PRO A 239 10.89 -1.94 -13.43
CA PRO A 239 11.26 -3.04 -12.57
C PRO A 239 11.02 -2.66 -11.09
N PHE A 240 10.73 -3.67 -10.29
CA PHE A 240 10.68 -3.55 -8.84
C PHE A 240 12.06 -3.16 -8.31
N LYS A 241 12.10 -2.07 -7.52
CA LYS A 241 13.34 -1.54 -6.95
C LYS A 241 13.40 -1.70 -5.44
N GLN A 242 12.35 -1.27 -4.75
CA GLN A 242 12.30 -1.22 -3.30
C GLN A 242 10.86 -1.22 -2.79
N ILE A 243 10.63 -1.83 -1.63
CA ILE A 243 9.36 -1.73 -0.91
C ILE A 243 9.14 -0.32 -0.34
N LYS A 244 7.88 0.03 -0.09
CA LYS A 244 7.52 1.26 0.61
C LYS A 244 7.71 1.10 2.14
N PRO A 245 7.94 2.18 2.91
CA PRO A 245 7.95 2.14 4.38
C PRO A 245 6.70 1.54 5.01
N ASN A 246 5.56 1.74 4.36
CA ASN A 246 4.27 1.17 4.74
C ASN A 246 3.78 0.13 3.73
N GLN A 247 4.69 -0.66 3.15
CA GLN A 247 4.31 -1.76 2.26
C GLN A 247 3.32 -2.69 2.97
N THR A 248 2.31 -3.15 2.24
CA THR A 248 1.33 -4.10 2.77
C THR A 248 2.04 -5.37 3.22
N PHE A 249 1.74 -5.82 4.43
CA PHE A 249 2.35 -6.98 5.03
C PHE A 249 1.36 -7.67 5.97
N TYR A 250 1.67 -8.91 6.34
CA TYR A 250 1.06 -9.56 7.50
C TYR A 250 2.06 -10.51 8.16
N ILE A 251 1.70 -11.00 9.35
CA ILE A 251 2.44 -12.07 10.03
C ILE A 251 1.65 -13.36 9.86
N ASN A 252 2.24 -14.39 9.26
CA ASN A 252 1.54 -15.66 9.03
C ASN A 252 1.43 -16.51 10.32
N ALA A 253 0.73 -17.64 10.24
CA ALA A 253 0.55 -18.56 11.38
C ALA A 253 1.86 -19.18 11.89
N LYS A 254 2.94 -19.14 11.10
CA LYS A 254 4.29 -19.54 11.51
C LYS A 254 5.08 -18.39 12.16
N HIS A 255 4.46 -17.23 12.36
CA HIS A 255 5.05 -16.00 12.87
C HIS A 255 6.19 -15.46 11.99
N GLN A 256 6.06 -15.64 10.67
CA GLN A 256 6.97 -15.11 9.67
C GLN A 256 6.35 -13.86 9.02
N LEU A 257 7.21 -12.91 8.64
CA LEU A 257 6.80 -11.71 7.93
C LEU A 257 6.51 -12.04 6.47
N ILE A 258 5.32 -11.70 6.00
CA ILE A 258 4.93 -11.78 4.59
C ILE A 258 4.78 -10.38 4.03
N ILE A 259 5.48 -10.09 2.93
CA ILE A 259 5.27 -8.87 2.14
C ILE A 259 4.38 -9.20 0.96
N THR A 260 3.35 -8.38 0.72
CA THR A 260 2.39 -8.57 -0.37
C THR A 260 2.31 -7.35 -1.27
N PHE A 261 1.99 -7.59 -2.54
CA PHE A 261 1.87 -6.58 -3.57
C PHE A 261 0.50 -6.61 -4.23
N ALA A 262 0.02 -5.43 -4.62
CA ALA A 262 -1.25 -5.35 -5.34
C ALA A 262 -1.13 -6.00 -6.74
N GLN A 263 -2.26 -6.44 -7.30
CA GLN A 263 -2.30 -6.97 -8.67
C GLN A 263 -1.73 -5.94 -9.65
N GLY A 264 -0.83 -6.39 -10.53
CA GLY A 264 -0.19 -5.50 -11.50
C GLY A 264 1.00 -4.68 -10.96
N GLU A 265 1.27 -4.66 -9.64
CA GLU A 265 2.27 -3.76 -9.06
C GLU A 265 3.70 -4.14 -9.43
N ILE A 266 4.04 -5.43 -9.30
CA ILE A 266 5.37 -5.97 -9.59
C ILE A 266 5.34 -7.18 -10.53
N ALA A 267 4.16 -7.52 -11.07
CA ALA A 267 3.94 -8.67 -11.94
C ALA A 267 2.72 -8.41 -12.85
N PRO A 268 2.53 -9.15 -13.96
CA PRO A 268 1.29 -9.14 -14.73
C PRO A 268 0.06 -9.47 -13.89
N TYR A 269 -1.13 -8.99 -14.28
CA TYR A 269 -2.38 -9.19 -13.52
C TYR A 269 -2.74 -10.66 -13.26
N TYR A 270 -2.40 -11.58 -14.16
CA TYR A 270 -2.71 -13.00 -13.97
C TYR A 270 -1.94 -13.64 -12.80
N MET A 271 -0.84 -13.02 -12.37
CA MET A 271 -0.05 -13.45 -11.21
C MET A 271 -0.77 -13.16 -9.88
N GLY A 272 -1.95 -12.53 -9.92
CA GLY A 272 -2.73 -12.22 -8.74
C GLY A 272 -2.00 -11.21 -7.84
N THR A 273 -2.00 -11.47 -6.54
CA THR A 273 -1.34 -10.65 -5.51
C THR A 273 -0.07 -11.36 -5.02
N PRO A 274 1.12 -11.05 -5.57
CA PRO A 274 2.35 -11.71 -5.15
C PRO A 274 2.59 -11.57 -3.64
N GLU A 275 3.04 -12.66 -3.01
CA GLU A 275 3.40 -12.72 -1.60
C GLU A 275 4.79 -13.32 -1.43
N PHE A 276 5.61 -12.71 -0.57
CA PHE A 276 6.98 -13.13 -0.30
C PHE A 276 7.16 -13.35 1.20
N VAL A 277 7.51 -14.58 1.58
CA VAL A 277 7.89 -14.92 2.95
C VAL A 277 9.31 -14.39 3.16
N ILE A 278 9.50 -13.48 4.12
CA ILE A 278 10.82 -12.94 4.43
C ILE A 278 11.48 -13.81 5.51
N PRO A 279 12.58 -14.52 5.20
CA PRO A 279 13.23 -15.37 6.18
C PRO A 279 13.78 -14.55 7.35
N THR A 280 13.36 -14.86 8.57
CA THR A 280 13.76 -14.13 9.78
C THR A 280 15.27 -14.05 9.95
N LYS A 281 16.01 -15.10 9.52
CA LYS A 281 17.48 -15.12 9.53
C LYS A 281 18.12 -13.93 8.79
N ILE A 282 17.46 -13.40 7.74
CA ILE A 282 17.98 -12.33 6.88
C ILE A 282 17.75 -10.96 7.52
N ILE A 283 16.60 -10.79 8.20
CA ILE A 283 16.18 -9.52 8.82
C ILE A 283 16.49 -9.44 10.32
N LYS A 284 17.09 -10.48 10.91
CA LYS A 284 17.30 -10.60 12.37
C LYS A 284 18.04 -9.42 12.99
N GLN A 285 19.00 -8.84 12.28
CA GLN A 285 19.80 -7.72 12.78
C GLN A 285 19.01 -6.41 12.79
N GLN A 286 18.03 -6.29 11.90
CA GLN A 286 17.17 -5.12 11.72
C GLN A 286 15.99 -5.13 12.70
N LEU A 287 15.58 -6.28 13.24
CA LEU A 287 14.46 -6.39 14.17
C LEU A 287 14.67 -5.57 15.45
N ALA A 288 13.65 -4.80 15.86
CA ALA A 288 13.66 -4.08 17.14
C ALA A 288 13.73 -5.03 18.34
N SER A 289 13.12 -6.22 18.22
CA SER A 289 13.24 -7.33 19.17
C SER A 289 13.63 -8.62 18.42
N PRO A 290 14.78 -9.25 18.71
CA PRO A 290 15.30 -10.39 17.95
C PRO A 290 14.38 -11.62 17.91
N ASN A 291 13.46 -11.74 18.86
CA ASN A 291 12.52 -12.86 18.98
C ASN A 291 11.08 -12.44 18.61
N TYR A 292 10.92 -11.30 17.93
CA TYR A 292 9.59 -10.83 17.55
C TYR A 292 8.94 -11.74 16.50
N LEU A 293 9.72 -12.27 15.56
CA LEU A 293 9.31 -13.22 14.53
C LEU A 293 9.96 -14.58 14.78
N SER A 294 9.34 -15.66 14.30
CA SER A 294 9.92 -17.02 14.37
C SER A 294 10.93 -17.25 13.25
N ASN A 295 11.89 -18.14 13.48
CA ASN A 295 12.88 -18.53 12.48
C ASN A 295 12.27 -19.32 11.31
#